data_AF-A0A7L0I6K4-F1
#
_entry.id   AF-A0A7L0I6K4-F1
#
_cell.length_a   1.000
_cell.length_b   1.000
_cell.length_c   1.000
_cell.angle_alpha   90.00
_cell.angle_beta   90.00
_cell.angle_gamma   90.00
#
_symmetry.space_group_name_H-M   'P 1'
#
loop_
_entity.id
_entity.type
_entity.pdbx_description
1 polymer ?
#
loop_
_entity_poly.entity_id
_entity_poly.type
_entity_poly.pdbx_seq_one_letter_code
_entity_poly.pdbx_strand_id
1 'polypeptide(L)'
;FQNKVEGLRDNLYFLSKENLSTMLEVILEHTEDFTDSAYTSHEHREHILELSKQAKMELEQLVSVWMQAQNQKTKDLMEDLEVAILKTCQCMNELKREVHSAATSLAVDLLKYHTDHMVLKALKITGVEGNLEAVAEYTCKLSEQKEQLVEMCRLLRHVSGTEPLEITCIHAEDTFQVTGPQIISAAETLALHPSSKIAKENLEVFCEAWESQLSDMSMLLREINDVFEGRRGEKRVYLSLPRPGKHNANLKALKPVKLDTEEQAKIAKLGLELHLLTSDVDSETEKWEDQENEIVQHGQGMSSMAYSMYLFTRGEGLLKTTQDLFHQAEIFAAEGTKLASALHAFSDQVRDDDKSLLLLEAEKLVSMCKQLQITAKASVQGKSATFTKVDACILKTRNVMTLLCQLLPLCCRLLRKARNGCLKPAPPWREDRIRTGTNAHTPERRAETFGIKSLENHVTNMTFLESK
;
A
#
# COMPACT_ATOMS: atom_id res chain seq x y z
N PHE A 1 13.35 8.80 5.42
CA PHE A 1 14.66 9.47 5.52
C PHE A 1 15.09 10.13 4.22
N GLN A 2 15.36 9.38 3.13
CA GLN A 2 15.86 9.96 1.86
C GLN A 2 15.02 11.13 1.34
N ASN A 3 13.68 11.00 1.24
CA ASN A 3 12.81 12.12 0.82
C ASN A 3 13.00 13.39 1.67
N LYS A 4 13.36 13.27 2.95
CA LYS A 4 13.64 14.42 3.83
C LYS A 4 15.00 15.04 3.55
N VAL A 5 16.01 14.22 3.25
CA VAL A 5 17.35 14.66 2.81
C VAL A 5 17.24 15.38 1.46
N GLU A 6 16.50 14.81 0.51
CA GLU A 6 16.29 15.41 -0.81
C GLU A 6 15.46 16.70 -0.76
N GLY A 7 14.49 16.79 0.16
CA GLY A 7 13.69 18.00 0.36
C GLY A 7 14.50 19.23 0.80
N LEU A 8 15.77 19.06 1.22
CA LEU A 8 16.67 20.19 1.46
C LEU A 8 16.97 21.00 0.18
N ARG A 9 16.80 20.40 -1.01
CA ARG A 9 16.90 21.08 -2.31
C ARG A 9 15.89 22.22 -2.44
N ASP A 10 14.68 21.98 -1.95
CA ASP A 10 13.55 22.90 -2.12
C ASP A 10 13.45 23.89 -0.96
N ASN A 11 13.77 23.46 0.27
CA ASN A 11 13.68 24.31 1.44
C ASN A 11 14.67 23.93 2.54
N LEU A 12 15.72 24.76 2.67
CA LEU A 12 16.76 24.60 3.69
C LEU A 12 16.26 24.72 5.14
N TYR A 13 15.05 25.26 5.38
CA TYR A 13 14.50 25.49 6.72
C TYR A 13 13.36 24.53 7.08
N PHE A 14 13.07 23.57 6.19
CA PHE A 14 11.92 22.65 6.33
C PHE A 14 12.08 21.61 7.44
N LEU A 15 13.30 21.31 7.87
CA LEU A 15 13.59 20.34 8.94
C LEU A 15 14.57 20.89 9.97
N SER A 16 14.50 20.35 11.19
CA SER A 16 15.60 20.45 12.16
C SER A 16 16.64 19.36 11.92
N LYS A 17 17.90 19.64 12.27
CA LYS A 17 19.02 18.67 12.26
C LYS A 17 18.73 17.45 13.14
N GLU A 18 18.16 17.70 14.31
CA GLU A 18 17.83 16.66 15.30
C GLU A 18 16.91 15.63 14.67
N ASN A 19 15.93 16.05 13.87
CA ASN A 19 15.00 15.13 13.20
C ASN A 19 15.70 14.17 12.23
N LEU A 20 16.67 14.64 11.43
CA LEU A 20 17.40 13.76 10.50
C LEU A 20 18.32 12.80 11.24
N SER A 21 18.96 13.26 12.31
CA SER A 21 19.85 12.43 13.14
C SER A 21 19.07 11.30 13.81
N THR A 22 17.94 11.62 14.45
CA THR A 22 17.06 10.62 15.07
C THR A 22 16.48 9.65 14.04
N MET A 23 16.10 10.12 12.85
CA MET A 23 15.63 9.21 11.78
C MET A 23 16.71 8.23 11.32
N LEU A 24 17.97 8.68 11.21
CA LEU A 24 19.07 7.78 10.87
C LEU A 24 19.33 6.79 12.01
N GLU A 25 19.35 7.25 13.27
CA GLU A 25 19.55 6.39 14.44
C GLU A 25 18.53 5.25 14.48
N VAL A 26 17.24 5.53 14.28
CA VAL A 26 16.19 4.49 14.22
C VAL A 26 16.42 3.50 13.07
N ILE A 27 16.88 3.97 11.90
CA ILE A 27 17.20 3.07 10.79
C ILE A 27 18.37 2.16 11.17
N LEU A 28 19.41 2.70 11.81
CA LEU A 28 20.58 1.93 12.20
C LEU A 28 20.27 0.95 13.33
N GLU A 29 19.40 1.30 14.28
CA GLU A 29 18.87 0.38 15.29
C GLU A 29 18.20 -0.82 14.63
N HIS A 30 17.37 -0.61 13.60
CA HIS A 30 16.77 -1.72 12.85
C HIS A 30 17.79 -2.57 12.05
N THR A 31 19.00 -2.06 11.78
CA THR A 31 20.05 -2.88 11.17
C THR A 31 20.74 -3.79 12.19
N GLU A 32 20.59 -3.53 13.49
CA GLU A 32 21.16 -4.37 14.56
C GLU A 32 20.54 -5.76 14.56
N ASP A 33 19.25 -5.88 14.21
CA ASP A 33 18.57 -7.17 14.01
C ASP A 33 19.33 -8.07 13.01
N PHE A 34 19.97 -7.49 12.00
CA PHE A 34 20.80 -8.23 11.04
C PHE A 34 22.17 -8.57 11.60
N THR A 35 22.83 -7.64 12.31
CA THR A 35 24.19 -7.87 12.81
C THR A 35 24.21 -8.81 14.01
N ASP A 36 23.14 -8.83 14.80
CA ASP A 36 23.01 -9.67 16.00
C ASP A 36 22.47 -11.06 15.66
N SER A 37 21.81 -11.21 14.50
CA SER A 37 21.35 -12.51 14.03
C SER A 37 22.51 -13.50 13.89
N ALA A 38 22.35 -14.68 14.48
CA ALA A 38 23.33 -15.77 14.38
C ALA A 38 23.43 -16.33 12.95
N TYR A 39 22.46 -16.05 12.08
CA TYR A 39 22.38 -16.60 10.73
C TYR A 39 22.81 -15.61 9.64
N THR A 40 23.14 -14.37 9.99
CA THR A 40 23.77 -13.43 9.05
C THR A 40 25.25 -13.80 8.85
N SER A 41 25.68 -13.87 7.59
CA SER A 41 27.07 -14.19 7.25
C SER A 41 28.05 -13.14 7.80
N HIS A 42 29.31 -13.54 8.02
CA HIS A 42 30.34 -12.60 8.48
C HIS A 42 30.52 -11.44 7.48
N GLU A 43 30.53 -11.74 6.18
CA GLU A 43 30.68 -10.76 5.11
C GLU A 43 29.56 -9.71 5.13
N HIS A 44 28.29 -10.14 5.17
CA HIS A 44 27.15 -9.22 5.25
C HIS A 44 27.18 -8.39 6.53
N ARG A 45 27.50 -9.01 7.68
CA ARG A 45 27.61 -8.30 8.96
C ARG A 45 28.67 -7.20 8.92
N GLU A 46 29.85 -7.49 8.37
CA GLU A 46 30.93 -6.52 8.24
C GLU A 46 30.54 -5.35 7.32
N HIS A 47 29.93 -5.63 6.16
CA HIS A 47 29.47 -4.60 5.24
C HIS A 47 28.35 -3.73 5.82
N ILE A 48 27.36 -4.32 6.52
CA ILE A 48 26.29 -3.56 7.18
C ILE A 48 26.87 -2.61 8.21
N LEU A 49 27.84 -3.06 9.03
CA LEU A 49 28.50 -2.23 10.03
C LEU A 49 29.30 -1.07 9.41
N GLU A 50 30.06 -1.35 8.34
CA GLU A 50 30.83 -0.31 7.65
C GLU A 50 29.92 0.72 6.97
N LEU A 51 28.86 0.28 6.29
CA LEU A 51 27.86 1.16 5.68
C LEU A 51 27.09 1.98 6.73
N SER A 52 26.81 1.39 7.89
CA SER A 52 26.18 2.10 9.01
C SER A 52 27.08 3.22 9.56
N LYS A 53 28.38 2.95 9.67
CA LYS A 53 29.37 3.96 10.04
C LYS A 53 29.52 5.04 8.96
N GLN A 54 29.55 4.65 7.68
CA GLN A 54 29.59 5.58 6.56
C GLN A 54 28.35 6.49 6.54
N ALA A 55 27.15 5.94 6.78
CA ALA A 55 25.91 6.71 6.81
C ALA A 55 25.94 7.80 7.89
N LYS A 56 26.51 7.52 9.07
CA LYS A 56 26.72 8.52 10.13
C LYS A 56 27.66 9.63 9.67
N MET A 57 28.80 9.28 9.06
CA MET A 57 29.77 10.25 8.56
C MET A 57 29.19 11.14 7.45
N GLU A 58 28.47 10.55 6.49
CA GLU A 58 27.82 11.30 5.40
C GLU A 58 26.75 12.25 5.93
N LEU A 59 25.97 11.83 6.93
CA LEU A 59 24.99 12.71 7.58
C LEU A 59 25.67 13.87 8.32
N GLU A 60 26.76 13.63 9.04
CA GLU A 60 27.53 14.69 9.70
C GLU A 60 28.07 15.71 8.70
N GLN A 61 28.60 15.23 7.56
CA GLN A 61 29.06 16.09 6.47
C GLN A 61 27.91 16.89 5.86
N LEU A 62 26.78 16.24 5.55
CA LEU A 62 25.57 16.89 5.04
C LEU A 62 25.10 18.01 5.98
N VAL A 63 25.02 17.72 7.27
CA VAL A 63 24.61 18.70 8.28
C VAL A 63 25.58 19.88 8.34
N SER A 64 26.89 19.64 8.27
CA SER A 64 27.90 20.69 8.29
C SER A 64 27.72 21.66 7.12
N VAL A 65 27.63 21.14 5.89
CA VAL A 65 27.46 21.94 4.67
C VAL A 65 26.09 22.62 4.64
N TRP A 66 25.04 21.94 5.08
CA TRP A 66 23.69 22.49 5.18
C TRP A 66 23.63 23.71 6.12
N MET A 67 24.26 23.63 7.29
CA MET A 67 24.32 24.75 8.24
C MET A 67 25.11 25.94 7.67
N GLN A 68 26.16 25.68 6.88
CA GLN A 68 26.89 26.73 6.18
C GLN A 68 26.01 27.38 5.11
N ALA A 69 25.32 26.60 4.30
CA ALA A 69 24.43 27.06 3.23
C ALA A 69 23.21 27.86 3.76
N GLN A 70 22.68 27.51 4.95
CA GLN A 70 21.64 28.30 5.61
C GLN A 70 22.13 29.72 5.94
N ASN A 71 23.36 29.83 6.46
CA ASN A 71 23.95 31.09 6.89
C ASN A 71 24.48 31.93 5.73
N GLN A 72 25.05 31.28 4.71
CA GLN A 72 25.69 31.91 3.56
C GLN A 72 25.23 31.21 2.28
N LYS A 73 24.33 31.84 1.53
CA LYS A 73 23.78 31.29 0.27
C LYS A 73 24.69 31.59 -0.92
N THR A 74 25.93 31.10 -0.88
CA THR A 74 26.82 31.17 -2.05
C THR A 74 26.54 30.03 -3.00
N LYS A 75 26.87 30.22 -4.29
CA LYS A 75 26.68 29.19 -5.31
C LYS A 75 27.51 27.94 -5.00
N ASP A 76 28.76 28.11 -4.59
CA ASP A 76 29.68 27.02 -4.25
C ASP A 76 29.14 26.17 -3.09
N LEU A 77 28.58 26.79 -2.05
CA LEU A 77 27.98 26.06 -0.92
C LEU A 77 26.71 25.28 -1.30
N MET A 78 25.95 25.77 -2.28
CA MET A 78 24.79 25.03 -2.81
C MET A 78 25.23 23.83 -3.67
N GLU A 79 26.34 23.95 -4.40
CA GLU A 79 26.94 22.83 -5.14
C GLU A 79 27.50 21.76 -4.18
N ASP A 80 28.21 22.18 -3.13
CA ASP A 80 28.69 21.28 -2.07
C ASP A 80 27.53 20.58 -1.33
N LEU A 81 26.43 21.30 -1.08
CA LEU A 81 25.24 20.74 -0.46
C LEU A 81 24.61 19.66 -1.35
N GLU A 82 24.51 19.90 -2.65
CA GLU A 82 23.99 18.90 -3.60
C GLU A 82 24.86 17.64 -3.61
N VAL A 83 26.19 17.79 -3.59
CA VAL A 83 27.12 16.65 -3.48
C VAL A 83 26.88 15.87 -2.18
N ALA A 84 26.71 16.55 -1.05
CA ALA A 84 26.45 15.89 0.24
C ALA A 84 25.10 15.17 0.28
N ILE A 85 24.05 15.75 -0.32
CA ILE A 85 22.74 15.11 -0.50
C ILE A 85 22.89 13.82 -1.32
N LEU A 86 23.56 13.88 -2.46
CA LEU A 86 23.75 12.73 -3.34
C LEU A 86 24.54 11.61 -2.65
N LYS A 87 25.64 11.94 -1.96
CA LYS A 87 26.43 10.95 -1.21
C LYS A 87 25.63 10.30 -0.08
N THR A 88 24.88 11.08 0.68
CA THR A 88 24.01 10.55 1.75
C THR A 88 22.96 9.60 1.17
N CYS A 89 22.28 10.01 0.10
CA CYS A 89 21.29 9.16 -0.58
C CYS A 89 21.91 7.89 -1.15
N GLN A 90 23.10 7.97 -1.76
CA GLN A 90 23.83 6.81 -2.27
C GLN A 90 24.18 5.83 -1.17
N CYS A 91 24.80 6.31 -0.07
CA CYS A 91 25.17 5.47 1.07
C CYS A 91 23.94 4.74 1.65
N MET A 92 22.81 5.44 1.81
CA MET A 92 21.58 4.81 2.27
C MET A 92 21.02 3.77 1.29
N ASN A 93 21.19 3.96 -0.01
CA ASN A 93 20.79 2.96 -1.02
C ASN A 93 21.69 1.73 -1.00
N GLU A 94 22.99 1.91 -0.72
CA GLU A 94 23.94 0.81 -0.54
C GLU A 94 23.60 0.02 0.72
N LEU A 95 23.35 0.69 1.85
CA LEU A 95 22.90 0.04 3.08
C LEU A 95 21.60 -0.74 2.87
N LYS A 96 20.60 -0.13 2.23
CA LYS A 96 19.32 -0.78 1.86
C LYS A 96 19.54 -2.05 1.02
N ARG A 97 20.49 -2.01 0.08
CA ARG A 97 20.82 -3.15 -0.79
C ARG A 97 21.50 -4.27 -0.01
N GLU A 98 22.40 -3.92 0.89
CA GLU A 98 23.13 -4.90 1.71
C GLU A 98 22.20 -5.64 2.66
N VAL A 99 21.32 -4.94 3.40
CA VAL A 99 20.34 -5.59 4.29
C VAL A 99 19.35 -6.45 3.51
N HIS A 100 18.91 -6.01 2.31
CA HIS A 100 18.06 -6.83 1.44
C HIS A 100 18.80 -8.08 0.96
N SER A 101 20.05 -7.95 0.54
CA SER A 101 20.88 -9.09 0.14
C SER A 101 21.07 -10.08 1.28
N ALA A 102 21.33 -9.61 2.50
CA ALA A 102 21.52 -10.46 3.67
C ALA A 102 20.26 -11.29 3.97
N ALA A 103 19.09 -10.65 4.06
CA ALA A 103 17.82 -11.34 4.30
C ALA A 103 17.46 -12.34 3.20
N THR A 104 17.60 -11.92 1.93
CA THR A 104 17.17 -12.75 0.79
C THR A 104 18.11 -13.92 0.53
N SER A 105 19.43 -13.74 0.68
CA SER A 105 20.39 -14.84 0.58
C SER A 105 20.14 -15.90 1.66
N LEU A 106 19.95 -15.48 2.93
CA LEU A 106 19.57 -16.40 4.00
C LEU A 106 18.29 -17.17 3.66
N ALA A 107 17.27 -16.47 3.18
CA ALA A 107 16.00 -17.10 2.83
C ALA A 107 16.13 -18.10 1.68
N VAL A 108 16.88 -17.77 0.62
CA VAL A 108 17.15 -18.70 -0.49
C VAL A 108 17.84 -19.96 0.01
N ASP A 109 18.87 -19.81 0.84
CA ASP A 109 19.67 -20.93 1.33
C ASP A 109 18.84 -21.86 2.23
N LEU A 110 18.08 -21.31 3.18
CA LEU A 110 17.23 -22.11 4.07
C LEU A 110 16.10 -22.80 3.31
N LEU A 111 15.37 -22.11 2.44
CA LEU A 111 14.26 -22.70 1.69
C LEU A 111 14.74 -23.82 0.77
N LYS A 112 15.91 -23.63 0.13
CA LYS A 112 16.55 -24.68 -0.67
C LYS A 112 16.99 -25.86 0.18
N TYR A 113 17.61 -25.61 1.33
CA TYR A 113 18.07 -26.65 2.24
C TYR A 113 16.92 -27.51 2.79
N HIS A 114 15.75 -26.90 3.02
CA HIS A 114 14.58 -27.58 3.58
C HIS A 114 13.57 -28.10 2.54
N THR A 115 13.86 -28.00 1.24
CA THR A 115 12.94 -28.39 0.15
C THR A 115 12.53 -29.87 0.21
N ASP A 116 13.42 -30.76 0.65
CA ASP A 116 13.14 -32.21 0.66
C ASP A 116 12.41 -32.68 1.94
N HIS A 117 12.14 -31.79 2.90
CA HIS A 117 11.40 -32.08 4.13
C HIS A 117 11.95 -33.29 4.91
N MET A 118 13.27 -33.47 4.90
CA MET A 118 13.94 -34.66 5.44
C MET A 118 13.65 -34.89 6.94
N VAL A 119 13.65 -33.83 7.74
CA VAL A 119 13.35 -33.90 9.19
C VAL A 119 11.92 -34.40 9.43
N LEU A 120 10.93 -33.86 8.71
CA LEU A 120 9.53 -34.28 8.82
C LEU A 120 9.34 -35.75 8.42
N LYS A 121 9.95 -36.16 7.31
CA LYS A 121 9.93 -37.56 6.85
C LYS A 121 10.53 -38.50 7.90
N ALA A 122 11.66 -38.11 8.49
CA ALA A 122 12.31 -38.90 9.53
C ALA A 122 11.47 -39.01 10.81
N LEU A 123 10.85 -37.91 11.26
CA LEU A 123 9.90 -37.92 12.39
C LEU A 123 8.72 -38.87 12.16
N LYS A 124 8.16 -38.86 10.94
CA LYS A 124 7.06 -39.78 10.58
C LYS A 124 7.49 -41.24 10.63
N ILE A 125 8.67 -41.57 10.09
CA ILE A 125 9.19 -42.95 10.08
C ILE A 125 9.49 -43.42 11.51
N THR A 126 10.31 -42.67 12.24
CA THR A 126 10.75 -43.02 13.61
C THR A 126 9.58 -43.06 14.61
N GLY A 127 8.57 -42.21 14.42
CA GLY A 127 7.32 -42.27 15.17
C GLY A 127 6.56 -43.58 14.95
N VAL A 128 6.42 -44.04 13.70
CA VAL A 128 5.76 -45.33 13.40
C VAL A 128 6.57 -46.54 13.88
N GLU A 129 7.89 -46.41 14.00
CA GLU A 129 8.75 -47.42 14.61
C GLU A 129 8.67 -47.45 16.14
N GLY A 130 8.11 -46.40 16.77
CA GLY A 130 8.09 -46.25 18.22
C GLY A 130 9.48 -45.96 18.82
N ASN A 131 10.41 -45.46 18.01
CA ASN A 131 11.78 -45.20 18.44
C ASN A 131 11.88 -43.82 19.11
N LEU A 132 11.63 -43.78 20.42
CA LEU A 132 11.62 -42.54 21.21
C LEU A 132 12.97 -41.79 21.17
N GLU A 133 14.09 -42.51 21.15
CA GLU A 133 15.43 -41.90 21.10
C GLU A 133 15.66 -41.18 19.76
N ALA A 134 15.33 -41.84 18.64
CA ALA A 134 15.44 -41.21 17.33
C ALA A 134 14.46 -40.03 17.16
N VAL A 135 13.24 -40.13 17.71
CA VAL A 135 12.29 -39.01 17.71
C VAL A 135 12.84 -37.83 18.51
N ALA A 136 13.47 -38.06 19.66
CA ALA A 136 14.11 -36.99 20.44
C ALA A 136 15.23 -36.27 19.64
N GLU A 137 16.02 -37.00 18.86
CA GLU A 137 17.04 -36.40 18.00
C GLU A 137 16.43 -35.53 16.90
N TYR A 138 15.40 -36.03 16.20
CA TYR A 138 14.77 -35.29 15.11
C TYR A 138 13.87 -34.14 15.57
N THR A 139 13.33 -34.19 16.78
CA THR A 139 12.59 -33.05 17.38
C THR A 139 13.53 -31.91 17.77
N CYS A 140 14.76 -32.22 18.21
CA CYS A 140 15.81 -31.21 18.36
C CYS A 140 16.15 -30.54 17.01
N LYS A 141 16.38 -31.33 15.96
CA LYS A 141 16.64 -30.83 14.60
C LYS A 141 15.48 -29.97 14.07
N LEU A 142 14.23 -30.36 14.33
CA LEU A 142 13.07 -29.56 13.94
C LEU A 142 13.00 -28.25 14.73
N SER A 143 13.38 -28.26 16.01
CA SER A 143 13.44 -27.05 16.83
C SER A 143 14.49 -26.07 16.30
N GLU A 144 15.67 -26.56 15.93
CA GLU A 144 16.72 -25.74 15.28
C GLU A 144 16.24 -25.16 13.94
N GLN A 145 15.62 -26.00 13.11
CA GLN A 145 15.01 -25.55 11.85
C GLN A 145 13.94 -24.46 12.10
N LYS A 146 13.11 -24.62 13.14
CA LYS A 146 12.09 -23.63 13.51
C LYS A 146 12.74 -22.28 13.84
N GLU A 147 13.76 -22.25 14.69
CA GLU A 147 14.44 -21.00 15.06
C GLU A 147 15.06 -20.32 13.83
N GLN A 148 15.68 -21.09 12.92
CA GLN A 148 16.20 -20.56 11.66
C GLN A 148 15.12 -19.93 10.78
N LEU A 149 13.98 -20.59 10.62
CA LEU A 149 12.88 -20.10 9.78
C LEU A 149 12.16 -18.89 10.39
N VAL A 150 12.01 -18.85 11.71
CA VAL A 150 11.49 -17.69 12.45
C VAL A 150 12.39 -16.48 12.22
N GLU A 151 13.69 -16.66 12.37
CA GLU A 151 14.66 -15.58 12.20
C GLU A 151 14.71 -15.09 10.74
N MET A 152 14.62 -16.00 9.77
CA MET A 152 14.43 -15.66 8.36
C MET A 152 13.17 -14.78 8.15
N CYS A 153 12.04 -15.11 8.77
CA CYS A 153 10.81 -14.30 8.67
C CYS A 153 11.00 -12.90 9.26
N ARG A 154 11.69 -12.79 10.40
CA ARG A 154 12.01 -11.50 11.03
C ARG A 154 12.86 -10.64 10.12
N LEU A 155 13.96 -11.16 9.58
CA LEU A 155 14.82 -10.38 8.67
C LEU A 155 14.09 -9.97 7.39
N LEU A 156 13.26 -10.86 6.82
CA LEU A 156 12.44 -10.54 5.63
C LEU A 156 11.42 -9.43 5.90
N ARG A 157 10.88 -9.33 7.12
CA ARG A 157 9.96 -8.26 7.53
C ARG A 157 10.57 -6.88 7.28
N HIS A 158 11.83 -6.66 7.68
CA HIS A 158 12.54 -5.39 7.52
C HIS A 158 12.73 -4.96 6.06
N VAL A 159 12.74 -5.91 5.13
CA VAL A 159 13.04 -5.67 3.71
C VAL A 159 11.86 -5.90 2.78
N SER A 160 10.67 -6.15 3.34
CA SER A 160 9.44 -6.49 2.62
C SER A 160 8.94 -5.39 1.67
N GLY A 161 9.28 -4.13 1.95
CA GLY A 161 9.05 -2.97 1.08
C GLY A 161 7.60 -2.48 1.00
N THR A 162 6.62 -3.22 1.54
CA THR A 162 5.21 -2.81 1.64
C THR A 162 4.57 -3.41 2.89
N GLU A 163 3.68 -2.65 3.53
CA GLU A 163 2.95 -3.08 4.74
C GLU A 163 2.24 -4.44 4.60
N PRO A 164 1.58 -4.80 3.47
CA PRO A 164 0.96 -6.13 3.34
C PRO A 164 1.97 -7.28 3.35
N LEU A 165 3.16 -7.10 2.77
CA LEU A 165 4.21 -8.12 2.78
C LEU A 165 4.85 -8.23 4.16
N GLU A 166 4.97 -7.10 4.87
CA GLU A 166 5.42 -7.05 6.25
C GLU A 166 4.50 -7.87 7.16
N ILE A 167 3.19 -7.63 7.09
CA ILE A 167 2.17 -8.38 7.83
C ILE A 167 2.22 -9.88 7.48
N THR A 168 2.46 -10.21 6.21
CA THR A 168 2.60 -11.61 5.78
C THR A 168 3.84 -12.28 6.41
N CYS A 169 4.96 -11.57 6.55
CA CYS A 169 6.14 -12.07 7.25
C CYS A 169 5.86 -12.34 8.73
N ILE A 170 5.12 -11.45 9.40
CA ILE A 170 4.71 -11.61 10.81
C ILE A 170 3.85 -12.88 10.97
N HIS A 171 2.84 -13.05 10.11
CA HIS A 171 1.99 -14.25 10.16
C HIS A 171 2.76 -15.54 9.87
N ALA A 172 3.73 -15.49 8.97
CA ALA A 172 4.60 -16.63 8.71
C ALA A 172 5.46 -17.00 9.93
N GLU A 173 6.04 -16.00 10.59
CA GLU A 173 6.78 -16.16 11.85
C GLU A 173 5.91 -16.87 12.90
N ASP A 174 4.72 -16.34 13.18
CA ASP A 174 3.78 -16.90 14.15
C ASP A 174 3.39 -18.34 13.81
N THR A 175 3.20 -18.62 12.52
CA THR A 175 2.83 -19.95 12.04
C THR A 175 3.93 -20.97 12.35
N PHE A 176 5.21 -20.64 12.10
CA PHE A 176 6.32 -21.52 12.47
C PHE A 176 6.45 -21.68 13.99
N GLN A 177 6.29 -20.59 14.74
CA GLN A 177 6.34 -20.62 16.21
C GLN A 177 5.30 -21.56 16.82
N VAL A 178 4.08 -21.58 16.26
CA VAL A 178 2.98 -22.42 16.76
C VAL A 178 3.08 -23.85 16.22
N THR A 179 3.34 -24.02 14.92
CA THR A 179 3.26 -25.34 14.26
C THR A 179 4.41 -26.26 14.66
N GLY A 180 5.62 -25.73 14.85
CA GLY A 180 6.81 -26.53 15.22
C GLY A 180 6.58 -27.38 16.49
N PRO A 181 6.18 -26.76 17.62
CA PRO A 181 5.83 -27.50 18.84
C PRO A 181 4.69 -28.51 18.69
N GLN A 182 3.71 -28.25 17.81
CA GLN A 182 2.63 -29.20 17.55
C GLN A 182 3.12 -30.44 16.81
N ILE A 183 4.05 -30.29 15.85
CA ILE A 183 4.70 -31.41 15.17
C ILE A 183 5.49 -32.25 16.17
N ILE A 184 6.27 -31.60 17.04
CA ILE A 184 7.05 -32.29 18.08
C ILE A 184 6.13 -33.14 18.95
N SER A 185 5.08 -32.52 19.51
CA SER A 185 4.11 -33.20 20.37
C SER A 185 3.40 -34.35 19.66
N ALA A 186 3.05 -34.17 18.38
CA ALA A 186 2.39 -35.19 17.57
C ALA A 186 3.33 -36.37 17.26
N ALA A 187 4.61 -36.10 17.00
CA ALA A 187 5.63 -37.13 16.75
C ALA A 187 5.91 -37.97 17.99
N GLU A 188 6.05 -37.32 19.16
CA GLU A 188 6.20 -38.01 20.45
C GLU A 188 4.98 -38.86 20.77
N THR A 189 3.77 -38.33 20.54
CA THR A 189 2.52 -39.09 20.74
C THR A 189 2.45 -40.31 19.83
N LEU A 190 2.86 -40.17 18.56
CA LEU A 190 2.92 -41.30 17.62
C LEU A 190 3.94 -42.35 18.07
N ALA A 191 5.10 -41.93 18.57
CA ALA A 191 6.13 -42.84 19.07
C ALA A 191 5.68 -43.64 20.31
N LEU A 192 4.85 -43.03 21.17
CA LEU A 192 4.22 -43.72 22.31
C LEU A 192 3.09 -44.68 21.88
N HIS A 193 2.45 -44.41 20.73
CA HIS A 193 1.33 -45.19 20.22
C HIS A 193 1.48 -45.54 18.72
N PRO A 194 2.48 -46.36 18.32
CA PRO A 194 2.88 -46.49 16.92
C PRO A 194 1.83 -47.12 16.00
N SER A 195 0.92 -47.93 16.55
CA SER A 195 -0.19 -48.54 15.83
C SER A 195 -1.43 -47.63 15.69
N SER A 196 -1.42 -46.44 16.28
CA SER A 196 -2.56 -45.53 16.29
C SER A 196 -2.67 -44.79 14.95
N LYS A 197 -3.72 -45.11 14.19
CA LYS A 197 -4.07 -44.40 12.95
C LYS A 197 -4.31 -42.91 13.19
N ILE A 198 -4.94 -42.57 14.31
CA ILE A 198 -5.27 -41.19 14.68
C ILE A 198 -3.98 -40.41 14.98
N ALA A 199 -3.03 -40.99 15.71
CA ALA A 199 -1.76 -40.31 16.00
C ALA A 199 -0.95 -40.07 14.71
N LYS A 200 -0.99 -41.04 13.78
CA LYS A 200 -0.34 -40.91 12.47
C LYS A 200 -0.98 -39.81 11.62
N GLU A 201 -2.31 -39.78 11.53
CA GLU A 201 -3.04 -38.74 10.80
C GLU A 201 -2.83 -37.35 11.42
N ASN A 202 -2.80 -37.26 12.76
CA ASN A 202 -2.54 -36.01 13.46
C ASN A 202 -1.15 -35.43 13.11
N LEU A 203 -0.10 -36.26 13.13
CA LEU A 203 1.24 -35.82 12.73
C LEU A 203 1.31 -35.41 11.26
N GLU A 204 0.62 -36.14 10.37
CA GLU A 204 0.61 -35.82 8.94
C GLU A 204 0.04 -34.42 8.68
N VAL A 205 -1.08 -34.06 9.31
CA VAL A 205 -1.72 -32.74 9.13
C VAL A 205 -0.78 -31.59 9.52
N PHE A 206 -0.07 -31.71 10.65
CA PHE A 206 0.89 -30.68 11.05
C PHE A 206 2.13 -30.63 10.13
N CYS A 207 2.59 -31.79 9.64
CA CYS A 207 3.66 -31.82 8.63
C CYS A 207 3.22 -31.11 7.34
N GLU A 208 2.03 -31.43 6.81
CA GLU A 208 1.49 -30.80 5.61
C GLU A 208 1.35 -29.27 5.76
N ALA A 209 0.92 -28.80 6.94
CA ALA A 209 0.85 -27.36 7.23
C ALA A 209 2.23 -26.69 7.19
N TRP A 210 3.26 -27.34 7.75
CA TRP A 210 4.63 -26.84 7.71
C TRP A 210 5.22 -26.82 6.29
N GLU A 211 4.99 -27.89 5.52
CA GLU A 211 5.40 -27.97 4.11
C GLU A 211 4.72 -26.88 3.27
N SER A 212 3.42 -26.66 3.47
CA SER A 212 2.68 -25.58 2.83
C SER A 212 3.27 -24.21 3.19
N GLN A 213 3.57 -23.98 4.46
CA GLN A 213 4.16 -22.72 4.91
C GLN A 213 5.52 -22.46 4.25
N LEU A 214 6.39 -23.47 4.13
CA LEU A 214 7.67 -23.36 3.40
C LEU A 214 7.47 -23.00 1.92
N SER A 215 6.46 -23.58 1.27
CA SER A 215 6.09 -23.23 -0.11
C SER A 215 5.61 -21.77 -0.20
N ASP A 216 4.77 -21.33 0.73
CA ASP A 216 4.27 -19.96 0.77
C ASP A 216 5.41 -18.96 1.02
N MET A 217 6.40 -19.31 1.85
CA MET A 217 7.60 -18.49 2.04
C MET A 217 8.42 -18.32 0.76
N SER A 218 8.50 -19.36 -0.09
CA SER A 218 9.17 -19.25 -1.39
C SER A 218 8.46 -18.26 -2.32
N MET A 219 7.13 -18.21 -2.24
CA MET A 219 6.32 -17.25 -3.00
C MET A 219 6.49 -15.84 -2.45
N LEU A 220 6.44 -15.68 -1.12
CA LEU A 220 6.64 -14.41 -0.43
C LEU A 220 8.01 -13.80 -0.74
N LEU A 221 9.08 -14.60 -0.67
CA LEU A 221 10.44 -14.17 -1.02
C LEU A 221 10.51 -13.61 -2.45
N ARG A 222 9.82 -14.25 -3.40
CA ARG A 222 9.77 -13.74 -4.77
C ARG A 222 9.03 -12.40 -4.86
N GLU A 223 7.92 -12.24 -4.13
CA GLU A 223 7.19 -10.97 -4.10
C GLU A 223 8.01 -9.83 -3.48
N ILE A 224 8.74 -10.11 -2.39
CA ILE A 224 9.67 -9.16 -1.76
C ILE A 224 10.74 -8.71 -2.76
N ASN A 225 11.39 -9.67 -3.46
CA ASN A 225 12.37 -9.35 -4.50
C ASN A 225 11.76 -8.52 -5.65
N ASP A 226 10.54 -8.84 -6.09
CA ASP A 226 9.87 -8.09 -7.15
C ASP A 226 9.52 -6.66 -6.70
N VAL A 227 9.16 -6.44 -5.43
CA VAL A 227 8.99 -5.09 -4.86
C VAL A 227 10.31 -4.35 -4.83
N PHE A 228 11.37 -4.98 -4.36
CA PHE A 228 12.68 -4.37 -4.24
C PHE A 228 13.26 -3.95 -5.59
N GLU A 229 13.12 -4.78 -6.61
CA GLU A 229 13.57 -4.50 -7.97
C GLU A 229 12.64 -3.55 -8.75
N GLY A 230 11.52 -3.11 -8.16
CA GLY A 230 10.52 -2.29 -8.83
C GLY A 230 9.74 -3.04 -9.92
N ARG A 231 9.88 -4.37 -9.99
CA ARG A 231 9.18 -5.25 -10.94
C ARG A 231 7.77 -5.64 -10.52
N ARG A 232 7.28 -5.10 -9.40
CA ARG A 232 5.90 -5.29 -8.93
C ARG A 232 4.94 -4.80 -10.02
N GLY A 233 4.55 -5.72 -10.91
CA GLY A 233 3.68 -5.49 -12.06
C GLY A 233 4.08 -6.06 -13.39
N GLU A 234 5.34 -6.43 -13.56
CA GLU A 234 5.81 -7.02 -14.82
C GLU A 234 5.53 -8.53 -14.88
N LYS A 235 5.46 -9.21 -13.73
CA LYS A 235 5.39 -10.68 -13.66
C LYS A 235 4.01 -11.30 -13.45
N ARG A 236 2.96 -10.51 -13.20
CA ARG A 236 1.59 -11.05 -13.17
C ARG A 236 1.02 -11.06 -14.58
N VAL A 237 1.50 -11.99 -15.40
CA VAL A 237 0.72 -12.49 -16.53
C VAL A 237 -0.62 -12.90 -15.96
N TYR A 238 -1.64 -12.14 -16.33
CA TYR A 238 -3.00 -12.25 -15.84
C TYR A 238 -3.53 -13.67 -16.06
N LEU A 239 -3.58 -14.50 -15.01
CA LEU A 239 -3.96 -15.91 -15.16
C LEU A 239 -5.47 -16.17 -14.99
N SER A 240 -6.26 -15.18 -14.55
CA SER A 240 -7.74 -15.20 -14.61
C SER A 240 -8.36 -14.00 -13.89
N LEU A 241 -9.52 -13.51 -14.38
CA LEU A 241 -10.43 -12.69 -13.56
C LEU A 241 -10.93 -13.51 -12.36
N PRO A 242 -11.01 -12.92 -11.16
CA PRO A 242 -11.70 -13.56 -10.07
C PRO A 242 -13.21 -13.70 -10.37
N ARG A 243 -13.82 -14.79 -9.91
CA ARG A 243 -15.15 -15.22 -10.34
C ARG A 243 -16.27 -14.25 -9.95
N PRO A 244 -17.40 -14.24 -10.70
CA PRO A 244 -18.65 -13.64 -10.25
C PRO A 244 -19.07 -14.27 -8.92
N GLY A 245 -19.24 -13.45 -7.88
CA GLY A 245 -19.55 -13.91 -6.52
C GLY A 245 -20.80 -14.78 -6.44
N LYS A 246 -20.65 -15.99 -5.91
CA LYS A 246 -21.72 -16.75 -5.26
C LYS A 246 -21.17 -17.23 -3.92
N HIS A 247 -21.64 -16.65 -2.82
CA HIS A 247 -21.43 -17.20 -1.49
C HIS A 247 -22.19 -18.51 -1.39
N ASN A 248 -21.50 -19.63 -1.53
CA ASN A 248 -21.98 -20.94 -1.09
C ASN A 248 -20.81 -21.68 -0.47
N ALA A 249 -20.93 -22.00 0.81
CA ALA A 249 -20.01 -22.81 1.57
C ALA A 249 -19.91 -24.21 0.94
N ASN A 250 -18.84 -24.47 0.18
CA ASN A 250 -18.29 -25.80 -0.05
C ASN A 250 -16.88 -25.68 -0.63
N LEU A 251 -15.89 -26.04 0.18
CA LEU A 251 -14.47 -26.06 -0.14
C LEU A 251 -14.16 -27.17 -1.16
N LYS A 252 -14.28 -26.84 -2.44
CA LYS A 252 -13.48 -27.48 -3.50
C LYS A 252 -12.85 -26.38 -4.33
N ALA A 253 -11.52 -26.37 -4.39
CA ALA A 253 -10.72 -25.46 -5.19
C ALA A 253 -11.16 -25.53 -6.66
N LEU A 254 -12.04 -24.61 -7.05
CA LEU A 254 -12.53 -24.50 -8.41
C LEU A 254 -11.45 -23.76 -9.22
N LYS A 255 -10.70 -24.52 -10.03
CA LYS A 255 -9.55 -24.04 -10.82
C LYS A 255 -9.83 -22.69 -11.53
N PRO A 256 -8.86 -21.76 -11.55
CA PRO A 256 -8.97 -20.53 -12.33
C PRO A 256 -9.09 -20.87 -13.82
N VAL A 257 -10.02 -20.21 -14.51
CA VAL A 257 -10.27 -20.43 -15.95
C VAL A 257 -9.57 -19.34 -16.73
N LYS A 258 -8.60 -19.74 -17.57
CA LYS A 258 -7.78 -18.83 -18.39
C LYS A 258 -8.65 -17.99 -19.33
N LEU A 259 -8.27 -16.73 -19.52
CA LEU A 259 -8.83 -15.84 -20.55
C LEU A 259 -7.99 -15.99 -21.82
N ASP A 260 -8.54 -15.57 -22.96
CA ASP A 260 -7.79 -15.60 -24.21
C ASP A 260 -6.78 -14.44 -24.24
N THR A 261 -5.60 -14.69 -24.80
CA THR A 261 -4.41 -13.83 -24.66
C THR A 261 -4.66 -12.40 -25.17
N GLU A 262 -5.49 -12.25 -26.20
CA GLU A 262 -5.85 -10.96 -26.80
C GLU A 262 -6.75 -10.11 -25.90
N GLU A 263 -7.77 -10.73 -25.29
CA GLU A 263 -8.68 -10.11 -24.32
C GLU A 263 -7.91 -9.58 -23.10
N GLN A 264 -6.95 -10.37 -22.62
CA GLN A 264 -6.09 -10.03 -21.48
C GLN A 264 -5.19 -8.82 -21.80
N ALA A 265 -4.56 -8.81 -22.97
CA ALA A 265 -3.70 -7.72 -23.40
C ALA A 265 -4.46 -6.40 -23.53
N LYS A 266 -5.72 -6.46 -23.99
CA LYS A 266 -6.58 -5.28 -24.09
C LYS A 266 -6.88 -4.66 -22.73
N ILE A 267 -7.27 -5.46 -21.74
CA ILE A 267 -7.54 -4.97 -20.38
C ILE A 267 -6.27 -4.44 -19.72
N ALA A 268 -5.14 -5.13 -19.89
CA ALA A 268 -3.86 -4.68 -19.33
C ALA A 268 -3.46 -3.31 -19.91
N LYS A 269 -3.63 -3.11 -21.22
CA LYS A 269 -3.39 -1.82 -21.88
C LYS A 269 -4.29 -0.72 -21.31
N LEU A 270 -5.60 -0.96 -21.21
CA LEU A 270 -6.54 0.00 -20.63
C LEU A 270 -6.24 0.31 -19.16
N GLY A 271 -5.82 -0.69 -18.39
CA GLY A 271 -5.38 -0.52 -17.01
C GLY A 271 -4.16 0.38 -16.92
N LEU A 272 -3.15 0.17 -17.76
CA LEU A 272 -1.95 1.01 -17.78
C LEU A 272 -2.27 2.46 -18.17
N GLU A 273 -3.12 2.67 -19.19
CA GLU A 273 -3.61 4.01 -19.54
C GLU A 273 -4.32 4.68 -18.36
N LEU A 274 -5.11 3.91 -17.59
CA LEU A 274 -5.79 4.42 -16.39
C LEU A 274 -4.78 4.82 -15.30
N HIS A 275 -3.70 4.05 -15.11
CA HIS A 275 -2.65 4.38 -14.14
C HIS A 275 -1.92 5.69 -14.48
N LEU A 276 -1.58 5.91 -15.74
CA LEU A 276 -0.95 7.17 -16.17
C LEU A 276 -1.87 8.37 -15.85
N LEU A 277 -3.17 8.23 -16.13
CA LEU A 277 -4.15 9.27 -15.80
C LEU A 277 -4.28 9.51 -14.29
N THR A 278 -4.18 8.48 -13.45
CA THR A 278 -4.15 8.68 -11.98
C THR A 278 -2.95 9.52 -11.56
N SER A 279 -1.76 9.22 -12.10
CA SER A 279 -0.54 10.00 -11.81
C SER A 279 -0.65 11.45 -12.29
N ASP A 280 -1.27 11.68 -13.45
CA ASP A 280 -1.48 13.03 -14.00
C ASP A 280 -2.44 13.84 -13.11
N VAL A 281 -3.53 13.22 -12.64
CA VAL A 281 -4.48 13.85 -11.72
C VAL A 281 -3.82 14.16 -10.38
N ASP A 282 -3.10 13.21 -9.80
CA ASP A 282 -2.41 13.38 -8.51
C ASP A 282 -1.41 14.55 -8.60
N SER A 283 -0.55 14.55 -9.63
CA SER A 283 0.41 15.64 -9.87
C SER A 283 -0.28 17.00 -10.07
N GLU A 284 -1.43 17.04 -10.73
CA GLU A 284 -2.16 18.30 -10.90
C GLU A 284 -2.79 18.78 -9.59
N THR A 285 -3.34 17.88 -8.77
CA THR A 285 -3.94 18.23 -7.47
C THR A 285 -2.91 18.75 -6.45
N GLU A 286 -1.67 18.26 -6.50
CA GLU A 286 -0.57 18.75 -5.65
C GLU A 286 -0.19 20.21 -5.93
N LYS A 287 -0.45 20.72 -7.14
CA LYS A 287 -0.13 22.11 -7.53
C LYS A 287 -1.13 23.14 -6.97
N TRP A 288 -2.23 22.71 -6.37
CA TRP A 288 -3.23 23.60 -5.81
C TRP A 288 -2.80 24.10 -4.42
N GLU A 289 -2.89 25.42 -4.20
CA GLU A 289 -2.54 26.05 -2.92
C GLU A 289 -3.46 25.61 -1.77
N ASP A 290 -4.74 25.38 -2.10
CA ASP A 290 -5.79 25.02 -1.15
C ASP A 290 -6.17 23.55 -1.37
N GLN A 291 -5.62 22.68 -0.53
CA GLN A 291 -5.89 21.23 -0.53
C GLN A 291 -7.27 20.89 0.07
N GLU A 292 -7.94 21.84 0.73
CA GLU A 292 -9.30 21.67 1.26
C GLU A 292 -10.37 22.03 0.23
N ASN A 293 -9.97 22.48 -0.97
CA ASN A 293 -10.90 22.81 -2.04
C ASN A 293 -11.71 21.57 -2.48
N GLU A 294 -13.04 21.69 -2.54
CA GLU A 294 -13.95 20.59 -2.89
C GLU A 294 -13.62 19.92 -4.24
N ILE A 295 -13.20 20.70 -5.25
CA ILE A 295 -12.82 20.18 -6.57
C ILE A 295 -11.56 19.30 -6.46
N VAL A 296 -10.59 19.72 -5.64
CA VAL A 296 -9.34 18.99 -5.38
C VAL A 296 -9.62 17.68 -4.65
N GLN A 297 -10.42 17.74 -3.58
CA GLN A 297 -10.79 16.55 -2.80
C GLN A 297 -11.53 15.51 -3.64
N HIS A 298 -12.49 15.94 -4.47
CA HIS A 298 -13.15 15.04 -5.41
C HIS A 298 -12.19 14.48 -6.47
N GLY A 299 -11.25 15.29 -6.97
CA GLY A 299 -10.20 14.84 -7.90
C GLY A 299 -9.33 13.73 -7.31
N GLN A 300 -8.84 13.92 -6.08
CA GLN A 300 -8.05 12.94 -5.34
C GLN A 300 -8.85 11.66 -5.04
N GLY A 301 -10.11 11.81 -4.63
CA GLY A 301 -11.02 10.68 -4.40
C GLY A 301 -11.23 9.85 -5.67
N MET A 302 -11.50 10.49 -6.81
CA MET A 302 -11.64 9.82 -8.10
C MET A 302 -10.33 9.14 -8.54
N SER A 303 -9.17 9.79 -8.34
CA SER A 303 -7.85 9.20 -8.65
C SER A 303 -7.60 7.92 -7.85
N SER A 304 -7.82 7.94 -6.53
CA SER A 304 -7.66 6.76 -5.66
C SER A 304 -8.56 5.58 -6.07
N MET A 305 -9.81 5.87 -6.41
CA MET A 305 -10.76 4.86 -6.89
C MET A 305 -10.34 4.29 -8.26
N ALA A 306 -9.90 5.13 -9.20
CA ALA A 306 -9.39 4.70 -10.50
C ALA A 306 -8.11 3.87 -10.36
N TYR A 307 -7.22 4.21 -9.42
CA TYR A 307 -6.02 3.43 -9.12
C TYR A 307 -6.37 2.04 -8.59
N SER A 308 -7.41 1.93 -7.76
CA SER A 308 -7.94 0.63 -7.30
C SER A 308 -8.45 -0.22 -8.46
N MET A 309 -9.12 0.40 -9.45
CA MET A 309 -9.57 -0.28 -10.67
C MET A 309 -8.40 -0.70 -11.57
N TYR A 310 -7.31 0.09 -11.63
CA TYR A 310 -6.07 -0.30 -12.28
C TYR A 310 -5.44 -1.54 -11.61
N LEU A 311 -5.28 -1.54 -10.28
CA LEU A 311 -4.73 -2.68 -9.55
C LEU A 311 -5.55 -3.95 -9.80
N PHE A 312 -6.87 -3.83 -9.90
CA PHE A 312 -7.73 -4.95 -10.31
C PHE A 312 -7.35 -5.54 -11.67
N THR A 313 -7.03 -4.71 -12.68
CA THR A 313 -6.60 -5.20 -13.99
C THR A 313 -5.32 -6.03 -13.93
N ARG A 314 -4.50 -5.83 -12.88
CA ARG A 314 -3.28 -6.57 -12.60
C ARG A 314 -3.45 -7.75 -11.64
N GLY A 315 -4.67 -7.96 -11.13
CA GLY A 315 -4.93 -8.95 -10.08
C GLY A 315 -4.29 -8.57 -8.74
N GLU A 316 -4.18 -7.27 -8.47
CA GLU A 316 -3.63 -6.67 -7.26
C GLU A 316 -4.68 -5.81 -6.54
N GLY A 317 -4.36 -5.33 -5.34
CA GLY A 317 -5.22 -4.40 -4.60
C GLY A 317 -6.37 -5.08 -3.84
N LEU A 318 -7.30 -4.25 -3.37
CA LEU A 318 -8.42 -4.66 -2.50
C LEU A 318 -9.59 -5.28 -3.27
N LEU A 319 -9.76 -4.97 -4.55
CA LEU A 319 -10.83 -5.51 -5.38
C LEU A 319 -10.51 -6.96 -5.74
N LYS A 320 -11.24 -7.90 -5.15
CA LYS A 320 -10.99 -9.34 -5.30
C LYS A 320 -11.96 -10.02 -6.25
N THR A 321 -13.04 -9.37 -6.67
CA THR A 321 -14.05 -9.94 -7.56
C THR A 321 -14.47 -8.96 -8.65
N THR A 322 -15.03 -9.47 -9.76
CA THR A 322 -15.65 -8.60 -10.79
C THR A 322 -16.82 -7.80 -10.21
N GLN A 323 -17.47 -8.31 -9.16
CA GLN A 323 -18.54 -7.58 -8.49
C GLN A 323 -17.98 -6.38 -7.71
N ASP A 324 -16.83 -6.54 -7.06
CA ASP A 324 -16.13 -5.44 -6.39
C ASP A 324 -15.76 -4.34 -7.39
N LEU A 325 -15.28 -4.73 -8.58
CA LEU A 325 -14.99 -3.77 -9.66
C LEU A 325 -16.26 -3.02 -10.09
N PHE A 326 -17.39 -3.71 -10.28
CA PHE A 326 -18.63 -3.05 -10.68
C PHE A 326 -19.13 -2.09 -9.59
N HIS A 327 -19.03 -2.50 -8.33
CA HIS A 327 -19.37 -1.62 -7.21
C HIS A 327 -18.45 -0.40 -7.14
N GLN A 328 -17.14 -0.59 -7.31
CA GLN A 328 -16.17 0.50 -7.37
C GLN A 328 -16.49 1.49 -8.50
N ALA A 329 -16.88 0.99 -9.67
CA ALA A 329 -17.28 1.81 -10.80
C ALA A 329 -18.58 2.61 -10.52
N GLU A 330 -19.50 2.07 -9.72
CA GLU A 330 -20.69 2.81 -9.27
C GLU A 330 -20.34 3.94 -8.31
N ILE A 331 -19.46 3.68 -7.33
CA ILE A 331 -18.99 4.69 -6.39
C ILE A 331 -18.21 5.79 -7.13
N PHE A 332 -17.31 5.40 -8.04
CA PHE A 332 -16.54 6.33 -8.87
C PHE A 332 -17.45 7.25 -9.69
N ALA A 333 -18.51 6.69 -10.31
CA ALA A 333 -19.48 7.48 -11.06
C ALA A 333 -20.29 8.45 -10.16
N ALA A 334 -20.62 8.03 -8.94
CA ALA A 334 -21.29 8.89 -7.97
C ALA A 334 -20.38 10.05 -7.54
N GLU A 335 -19.10 9.78 -7.32
CA GLU A 335 -18.10 10.79 -6.97
C GLU A 335 -17.90 11.82 -8.08
N GLY A 336 -17.82 11.38 -9.34
CA GLY A 336 -17.77 12.28 -10.50
C GLY A 336 -19.02 13.16 -10.66
N THR A 337 -20.18 12.69 -10.19
CA THR A 337 -21.42 13.50 -10.16
C THR A 337 -21.37 14.58 -9.08
N LYS A 338 -20.74 14.29 -7.92
CA LYS A 338 -20.51 15.31 -6.88
C LYS A 338 -19.51 16.35 -7.36
N LEU A 339 -18.43 15.93 -8.03
CA LEU A 339 -17.49 16.85 -8.67
C LEU A 339 -18.22 17.78 -9.65
N ALA A 340 -19.08 17.26 -10.52
CA ALA A 340 -19.87 18.11 -11.42
C ALA A 340 -20.71 19.15 -10.66
N SER A 341 -21.30 18.78 -9.52
CA SER A 341 -22.06 19.71 -8.66
C SER A 341 -21.15 20.81 -8.09
N ALA A 342 -19.94 20.46 -7.63
CA ALA A 342 -18.93 21.42 -7.19
C ALA A 342 -18.49 22.35 -8.33
N LEU A 343 -18.33 21.83 -9.56
CA LEU A 343 -18.02 22.64 -10.75
C LEU A 343 -19.13 23.63 -11.09
N HIS A 344 -20.41 23.23 -10.95
CA HIS A 344 -21.54 24.14 -11.11
C HIS A 344 -21.53 25.26 -10.07
N ALA A 345 -21.30 24.94 -8.80
CA ALA A 345 -21.20 25.95 -7.74
C ALA A 345 -20.00 26.90 -7.97
N PHE A 346 -18.87 26.36 -8.41
CA PHE A 346 -17.69 27.15 -8.77
C PHE A 346 -17.97 28.09 -9.96
N SER A 347 -18.79 27.68 -10.91
CA SER A 347 -19.13 28.48 -12.11
C SER A 347 -19.78 29.83 -11.79
N ASP A 348 -20.42 29.98 -10.63
CA ASP A 348 -21.02 31.24 -10.19
C ASP A 348 -19.97 32.27 -9.72
N GLN A 349 -18.74 31.82 -9.49
CA GLN A 349 -17.59 32.65 -9.10
C GLN A 349 -16.72 33.03 -10.31
N VAL A 350 -17.00 32.47 -11.48
CA VAL A 350 -16.25 32.65 -12.73
C VAL A 350 -16.91 33.73 -13.60
N ARG A 351 -16.10 34.46 -14.38
CA ARG A 351 -16.59 35.47 -15.33
C ARG A 351 -17.42 34.84 -16.45
N ASP A 352 -18.39 35.59 -16.99
CA ASP A 352 -19.38 35.08 -17.96
C ASP A 352 -18.77 34.42 -19.20
N ASP A 353 -17.66 34.95 -19.74
CA ASP A 353 -17.01 34.40 -20.95
C ASP A 353 -16.48 32.97 -20.73
N ASP A 354 -15.92 32.70 -19.54
CA ASP A 354 -15.32 31.40 -19.20
C ASP A 354 -16.34 30.43 -18.56
N LYS A 355 -17.46 30.96 -18.05
CA LYS A 355 -18.54 30.18 -17.41
C LYS A 355 -19.16 29.16 -18.35
N SER A 356 -19.39 29.56 -19.61
CA SER A 356 -20.00 28.70 -20.63
C SER A 356 -19.20 27.42 -20.90
N LEU A 357 -17.87 27.55 -20.99
CA LEU A 357 -16.96 26.43 -21.22
C LEU A 357 -16.92 25.47 -20.01
N LEU A 358 -16.86 26.01 -18.80
CA LEU A 358 -16.83 25.21 -17.57
C LEU A 358 -18.13 24.40 -17.42
N LEU A 359 -19.28 25.02 -17.66
CA LEU A 359 -20.58 24.33 -17.62
C LEU A 359 -20.69 23.23 -18.68
N LEU A 360 -20.15 23.45 -19.88
CA LEU A 360 -20.15 22.44 -20.94
C LEU A 360 -19.36 21.19 -20.54
N GLU A 361 -18.16 21.36 -19.96
CA GLU A 361 -17.35 20.23 -19.52
C GLU A 361 -17.95 19.54 -18.27
N ALA A 362 -18.63 20.28 -17.39
CA ALA A 362 -19.37 19.70 -16.26
C ALA A 362 -20.53 18.82 -16.74
N GLU A 363 -21.33 19.27 -17.72
CA GLU A 363 -22.41 18.47 -18.31
C GLU A 363 -21.91 17.21 -19.01
N LYS A 364 -20.76 17.31 -19.68
CA LYS A 364 -20.08 16.16 -20.29
C LYS A 364 -19.63 15.16 -19.23
N LEU A 365 -19.08 15.62 -18.10
CA LEU A 365 -18.72 14.77 -16.96
C LEU A 365 -19.94 14.02 -16.42
N VAL A 366 -21.07 14.70 -16.22
CA VAL A 366 -22.34 14.09 -15.77
C VAL A 366 -22.80 12.99 -16.73
N SER A 367 -22.79 13.28 -18.03
CA SER A 367 -23.17 12.31 -19.06
C SER A 367 -22.31 11.05 -19.01
N MET A 368 -20.99 11.21 -18.89
CA MET A 368 -20.05 10.09 -18.83
C MET A 368 -20.21 9.25 -17.55
N CYS A 369 -20.39 9.90 -16.39
CA CYS A 369 -20.65 9.23 -15.13
C CYS A 369 -21.96 8.45 -15.16
N LYS A 370 -23.03 9.01 -15.74
CA LYS A 370 -24.31 8.32 -15.91
C LYS A 370 -24.18 7.08 -16.79
N GLN A 371 -23.43 7.17 -17.89
CA GLN A 371 -23.16 6.01 -18.74
C GLN A 371 -22.36 4.91 -18.03
N LEU A 372 -21.36 5.28 -17.23
CA LEU A 372 -20.60 4.34 -16.41
C LEU A 372 -21.51 3.67 -15.39
N GLN A 373 -22.37 4.43 -14.70
CA GLN A 373 -23.29 3.90 -13.71
C GLN A 373 -24.32 2.93 -14.31
N ILE A 374 -24.89 3.23 -15.49
CA ILE A 374 -25.77 2.30 -16.21
C ILE A 374 -25.02 1.01 -16.56
N THR A 375 -23.78 1.13 -17.02
CA THR A 375 -22.94 -0.02 -17.38
C THR A 375 -22.66 -0.89 -16.16
N ALA A 376 -22.25 -0.28 -15.05
CA ALA A 376 -21.92 -0.99 -13.81
C ALA A 376 -23.13 -1.69 -13.18
N LYS A 377 -24.32 -1.10 -13.29
CA LYS A 377 -25.58 -1.68 -12.77
C LYS A 377 -26.21 -2.73 -13.69
N ALA A 378 -25.81 -2.81 -14.95
CA ALA A 378 -26.37 -3.77 -15.90
C ALA A 378 -26.14 -5.21 -15.43
N SER A 379 -27.18 -6.03 -15.42
CA SER A 379 -27.08 -7.45 -15.10
C SER A 379 -26.48 -8.20 -16.29
N VAL A 380 -25.51 -9.06 -16.02
CA VAL A 380 -24.86 -9.91 -17.03
C VAL A 380 -24.78 -11.33 -16.51
N GLN A 381 -25.00 -12.30 -17.40
CA GLN A 381 -24.87 -13.72 -17.11
C GLN A 381 -23.90 -14.36 -18.10
N GLY A 382 -23.02 -15.23 -17.59
CA GLY A 382 -22.03 -15.92 -18.39
C GLY A 382 -20.70 -15.16 -18.51
N LYS A 383 -19.65 -15.92 -18.89
CA LYS A 383 -18.25 -15.47 -18.91
C LYS A 383 -18.02 -14.30 -19.86
N SER A 384 -18.43 -14.46 -21.12
CA SER A 384 -18.20 -13.45 -22.18
C SER A 384 -18.87 -12.11 -21.85
N ALA A 385 -20.15 -12.12 -21.46
CA ALA A 385 -20.87 -10.90 -21.08
C ALA A 385 -20.27 -10.20 -19.85
N THR A 386 -19.79 -10.98 -18.87
CA THR A 386 -19.08 -10.42 -17.69
C THR A 386 -17.78 -9.74 -18.10
N PHE A 387 -17.02 -10.36 -19.01
CA PHE A 387 -15.76 -9.80 -19.51
C PHE A 387 -15.99 -8.51 -20.28
N THR A 388 -16.96 -8.48 -21.20
CA THR A 388 -17.34 -7.26 -21.92
C THR A 388 -17.75 -6.14 -20.97
N LYS A 389 -18.44 -6.47 -19.87
CA LYS A 389 -18.80 -5.49 -18.84
C LYS A 389 -17.58 -4.96 -18.08
N VAL A 390 -16.62 -5.82 -17.73
CA VAL A 390 -15.34 -5.41 -17.11
C VAL A 390 -14.60 -4.43 -18.02
N ASP A 391 -14.37 -4.81 -19.28
CA ASP A 391 -13.72 -3.97 -20.29
C ASP A 391 -14.43 -2.60 -20.44
N ALA A 392 -15.76 -2.61 -20.52
CA ALA A 392 -16.56 -1.39 -20.62
C ALA A 392 -16.45 -0.50 -19.38
N CYS A 393 -16.39 -1.08 -18.16
CA CYS A 393 -16.24 -0.30 -16.92
C CYS A 393 -14.86 0.36 -16.85
N ILE A 394 -13.78 -0.37 -17.15
CA ILE A 394 -12.42 0.19 -17.17
C ILE A 394 -12.32 1.29 -18.23
N LEU A 395 -12.79 1.04 -19.45
CA LEU A 395 -12.75 2.00 -20.55
C LEU A 395 -13.51 3.29 -20.23
N LYS A 396 -14.72 3.18 -19.67
CA LYS A 396 -15.54 4.35 -19.30
C LYS A 396 -14.92 5.14 -18.14
N THR A 397 -14.33 4.46 -17.17
CA THR A 397 -13.58 5.10 -16.07
C THR A 397 -12.38 5.87 -16.62
N ARG A 398 -11.60 5.27 -17.52
CA ARG A 398 -10.49 5.93 -18.21
C ARG A 398 -10.95 7.21 -18.92
N ASN A 399 -12.07 7.15 -19.66
CA ASN A 399 -12.57 8.34 -20.36
C ASN A 399 -12.94 9.46 -19.36
N VAL A 400 -13.53 9.14 -18.21
CA VAL A 400 -13.83 10.12 -17.16
C VAL A 400 -12.54 10.73 -16.60
N MET A 401 -11.53 9.90 -16.33
CA MET A 401 -10.22 10.39 -15.86
C MET A 401 -9.52 11.28 -16.91
N THR A 402 -9.61 10.96 -18.20
CA THR A 402 -9.08 11.82 -19.28
C THR A 402 -9.74 13.21 -19.27
N LEU A 403 -11.05 13.27 -19.06
CA LEU A 403 -11.76 14.54 -18.92
C LEU A 403 -11.30 15.29 -17.65
N LEU A 404 -11.11 14.57 -16.54
CA LEU A 404 -10.64 15.14 -15.28
C LEU A 404 -9.26 15.79 -15.41
N CYS A 405 -8.32 15.16 -16.13
CA CYS A 405 -7.00 15.74 -16.43
C CYS A 405 -7.08 17.07 -17.21
N GLN A 406 -8.16 17.30 -17.96
CA GLN A 406 -8.40 18.57 -18.67
C GLN A 406 -9.12 19.59 -17.80
N LEU A 407 -10.04 19.13 -16.96
CA LEU A 407 -10.86 19.96 -16.07
C LEU A 407 -10.07 20.58 -14.93
N LEU A 408 -9.20 19.83 -14.25
CA LEU A 408 -8.46 20.33 -13.08
C LEU A 408 -7.55 21.53 -13.42
N PRO A 409 -6.70 21.50 -14.48
CA PRO A 409 -5.91 22.66 -14.86
C PRO A 409 -6.77 23.86 -15.29
N LEU A 410 -7.90 23.60 -15.96
CA LEU A 410 -8.86 24.65 -16.32
C LEU A 410 -9.40 25.35 -15.07
N CYS A 411 -9.87 24.59 -14.09
CA CYS A 411 -10.40 25.12 -12.83
C CYS A 411 -9.33 25.90 -12.05
N CYS A 412 -8.10 25.39 -11.98
CA CYS A 412 -6.99 26.06 -11.31
C CYS A 412 -6.70 27.44 -11.93
N ARG A 413 -6.64 27.51 -13.27
CA ARG A 413 -6.43 28.78 -13.99
C ARG A 413 -7.58 29.76 -13.77
N LEU A 414 -8.83 29.29 -13.81
CA LEU A 414 -10.01 30.14 -13.58
C LEU A 414 -10.06 30.66 -12.14
N LEU A 415 -9.70 29.84 -11.16
CA LEU A 415 -9.63 30.23 -9.76
C LEU A 415 -8.58 31.32 -9.54
N ARG A 416 -7.38 31.16 -10.13
CA ARG A 416 -6.33 32.19 -10.09
C ARG A 416 -6.78 33.50 -10.77
N LYS A 417 -7.49 33.41 -11.89
CA LYS A 417 -8.06 34.59 -12.59
C LYS A 417 -9.13 35.29 -11.76
N ALA A 418 -9.99 34.54 -11.08
CA ALA A 418 -11.01 35.08 -10.18
C ALA A 418 -10.39 35.76 -8.96
N ARG A 419 -9.32 35.18 -8.37
CA ARG A 419 -8.57 35.79 -7.26
C ARG A 419 -7.81 37.06 -7.68
N ASN A 420 -7.27 37.11 -8.89
CA ASN A 420 -6.50 38.26 -9.40
C ASN A 420 -7.38 39.40 -9.98
N GLY A 421 -8.67 39.17 -10.21
CA GLY A 421 -9.63 40.16 -10.72
C GLY A 421 -10.43 40.88 -9.61
N CYS A 422 -9.74 41.67 -8.77
CA CYS A 422 -10.22 42.66 -7.78
C CYS A 422 -11.50 42.38 -6.95
N LEU A 423 -11.34 42.56 -5.62
CA LEU A 423 -12.32 43.15 -4.68
C LEU A 423 -13.67 43.52 -5.32
N LYS A 424 -14.74 42.77 -5.03
CA LYS A 424 -16.06 43.40 -5.01
C LYS A 424 -16.09 44.34 -3.79
N PRO A 425 -16.30 45.66 -3.95
CA PRO A 425 -16.57 46.52 -2.80
C PRO A 425 -17.87 46.05 -2.16
N ALA A 426 -17.91 46.03 -0.83
CA ALA A 426 -19.18 45.95 -0.10
C ALA A 426 -20.11 47.08 -0.59
N PRO A 427 -21.44 46.86 -0.73
CA PRO A 427 -22.34 47.92 -1.13
C PRO A 427 -22.37 49.03 -0.06
N PRO A 428 -22.29 50.32 -0.43
CA PRO A 428 -22.39 51.42 0.51
C PRO A 428 -23.86 51.64 0.91
N TRP A 429 -24.08 51.65 2.23
CA TRP A 429 -25.11 52.37 2.99
C TRP A 429 -26.47 52.63 2.31
N ARG A 430 -27.52 51.99 2.84
CA ARG A 430 -28.85 52.60 2.89
C ARG A 430 -29.17 52.85 4.37
N GLU A 431 -28.83 54.04 4.84
CA GLU A 431 -29.21 54.50 6.16
C GLU A 431 -30.62 55.12 6.08
N ASP A 432 -31.39 54.79 7.12
CA ASP A 432 -32.57 55.48 7.65
C ASP A 432 -33.98 55.09 7.16
N ARG A 433 -34.66 54.24 7.95
CA ARG A 433 -35.75 54.72 8.85
C ARG A 433 -36.18 53.68 9.91
N ILE A 434 -35.83 53.99 11.17
CA ILE A 434 -36.73 54.14 12.33
C ILE A 434 -37.44 52.89 12.96
N ARG A 435 -37.03 52.63 14.23
CA ARG A 435 -37.77 52.08 15.42
C ARG A 435 -38.12 50.58 15.41
N THR A 436 -37.98 49.79 16.47
CA THR A 436 -37.91 50.00 17.94
C THR A 436 -37.55 48.66 18.63
N GLY A 437 -36.94 48.70 19.83
CA GLY A 437 -37.05 47.63 20.84
C GLY A 437 -35.88 46.65 20.91
N THR A 438 -34.78 46.97 21.62
CA THR A 438 -34.54 46.64 23.04
C THR A 438 -34.65 45.15 23.38
N ASN A 439 -33.52 44.44 23.45
CA ASN A 439 -33.00 43.92 24.73
C ASN A 439 -31.64 43.23 24.58
N ALA A 440 -30.80 43.50 25.59
CA ALA A 440 -29.46 42.99 25.79
C ALA A 440 -29.43 41.48 26.06
N HIS A 441 -28.33 40.82 25.71
CA HIS A 441 -27.48 40.04 26.62
C HIS A 441 -26.41 39.26 25.81
N THR A 442 -25.15 39.67 25.96
CA THR A 442 -23.97 38.79 26.02
C THR A 442 -23.32 39.08 27.38
N PRO A 443 -22.54 38.18 28.02
CA PRO A 443 -21.68 37.18 27.39
C PRO A 443 -21.67 35.80 28.09
N GLU A 444 -21.08 34.77 27.45
CA GLU A 444 -20.08 33.93 28.12
C GLU A 444 -19.33 33.03 27.13
N ARG A 445 -18.01 33.14 27.16
CA ARG A 445 -17.06 32.18 26.57
C ARG A 445 -17.14 30.88 27.35
N ARG A 446 -17.23 29.75 26.66
CA ARG A 446 -16.54 28.53 27.10
C ARG A 446 -15.97 27.80 25.89
N ALA A 447 -14.66 27.66 25.91
CA ALA A 447 -13.88 26.86 24.98
C ALA A 447 -14.25 25.39 25.14
N GLU A 448 -14.55 24.71 24.04
CA GLU A 448 -14.62 23.25 24.00
C GLU A 448 -13.46 22.73 23.16
N THR A 449 -12.53 22.15 23.91
CA THR A 449 -11.47 21.23 23.50
C THR A 449 -12.02 20.12 22.63
N PHE A 450 -11.53 20.02 21.39
CA PHE A 450 -11.64 18.83 20.56
C PHE A 450 -10.82 17.69 21.18
N GLY A 451 -11.48 16.60 21.54
CA GLY A 451 -10.83 15.41 22.05
C GLY A 451 -11.80 14.26 22.26
N ILE A 452 -11.66 13.25 21.40
CA ILE A 452 -11.97 11.84 21.70
C ILE A 452 -13.45 11.57 22.04
N LYS A 453 -14.31 11.47 21.02
CA LYS A 453 -15.59 10.73 21.12
C LYS A 453 -16.17 10.22 19.79
N SER A 454 -15.40 10.20 18.71
CA SER A 454 -15.88 9.71 17.39
C SER A 454 -15.39 8.30 17.01
N LEU A 455 -14.59 7.63 17.85
CA LEU A 455 -14.05 6.30 17.53
C LEU A 455 -14.84 5.14 18.17
N GLU A 456 -15.57 5.36 19.28
CA GLU A 456 -16.40 4.30 19.90
C GLU A 456 -17.74 4.05 19.17
N ASN A 457 -18.26 5.02 18.43
CA ASN A 457 -19.51 4.85 17.66
C ASN A 457 -19.32 4.16 16.31
N HIS A 458 -18.07 3.91 15.89
CA HIS A 458 -17.79 3.17 14.66
C HIS A 458 -17.46 1.69 14.92
N VAL A 459 -16.92 1.36 16.11
CA VAL A 459 -16.58 -0.02 16.48
C VAL A 459 -17.81 -0.82 16.93
N THR A 460 -18.80 -0.18 17.55
CA THR A 460 -20.03 -0.86 18.02
C THR A 460 -21.01 -1.22 16.90
N ASN A 461 -20.92 -0.60 15.72
CA ASN A 461 -21.76 -0.93 14.57
C ASN A 461 -21.21 -2.06 13.69
N MET A 462 -19.98 -2.52 13.92
CA MET A 462 -19.37 -3.64 13.20
C MET A 462 -19.61 -5.00 13.87
N THR A 463 -20.05 -5.04 15.13
CA THR A 463 -20.30 -6.28 15.87
C THR A 463 -21.75 -6.79 15.84
N PHE A 464 -22.63 -6.23 14.99
CA PHE A 464 -24.05 -6.63 14.93
C PHE A 464 -24.46 -7.42 13.68
N LEU A 465 -23.51 -7.93 12.90
CA LEU A 465 -23.79 -8.75 11.71
C LEU A 465 -23.31 -10.21 11.79
N GLU A 466 -22.97 -10.71 12.99
CA GLU A 466 -22.63 -12.13 13.21
C GLU A 466 -23.67 -12.92 14.02
N SER A 467 -24.92 -12.45 14.10
CA SER A 467 -26.00 -13.29 14.63
C SER A 467 -27.33 -13.02 13.94
N LYS A 468 -27.53 -13.68 12.79
CA LYS A 468 -28.82 -14.26 12.38
C LYS A 468 -28.68 -15.22 11.21
#